data_AF-A0A1V8RJX1-F1
#
_entry.id   AF-A0A1V8RJX1-F1
#
_cell.length_a   1.000
_cell.length_b   1.000
_cell.length_c   1.000
_cell.angle_alpha   90.00
_cell.angle_beta   90.00
_cell.angle_gamma   90.00
#
_symmetry.space_group_name_H-M   'P 1'
#
loop_
_entity.id
_entity.type
_entity.pdbx_description
1 polymer ?
#
loop_
_entity_poly.entity_id
_entity_poly.type
_entity_poly.pdbx_seq_one_letter_code
_entity_poly.pdbx_strand_id
1 'polypeptide(L)'
;MRTHRKQPTPPVKRTYEAHSTYTAGLGVPDRHRYRRTPLGTPTMADLVRPGDTVATSYNTGGVVIEVKEYFYAASAGETLSHFMIVYVPPNRATKYSDIDHRWISECVTVDGRILKLFEASSDEVFVIDRMQPADRRPPRTILIT
;
A
#
# COMPACT_ATOMS: atom_id res chain seq x y z
N MET A 1 -9.03 23.74 50.30
CA MET A 1 -9.30 23.34 48.90
C MET A 1 -8.00 23.30 48.12
N ARG A 2 -7.48 22.11 47.78
CA ARG A 2 -6.31 21.96 46.89
C ARG A 2 -6.82 21.50 45.52
N THR A 3 -6.70 22.36 44.52
CA THR A 3 -7.01 22.03 43.13
C THR A 3 -5.85 21.23 42.53
N HIS A 4 -6.05 19.93 42.29
CA HIS A 4 -5.12 19.11 41.53
C HIS A 4 -5.08 19.57 40.07
N ARG A 5 -3.98 20.22 39.68
CA ARG A 5 -3.65 20.53 38.29
C ARG A 5 -3.37 19.21 37.57
N LYS A 6 -4.26 18.80 36.64
CA LYS A 6 -4.01 17.65 35.76
C LYS A 6 -2.76 17.93 34.92
N GLN A 7 -1.79 17.01 34.97
CA GLN A 7 -0.62 17.04 34.09
C GLN A 7 -1.08 16.97 32.62
N PRO A 8 -0.39 17.66 31.69
CA PRO A 8 -0.65 17.52 30.27
C PRO A 8 -0.38 16.08 29.85
N THR A 9 -1.36 15.44 29.21
CA THR A 9 -1.20 14.16 28.55
C THR A 9 -0.03 14.26 27.56
N PRO A 10 0.94 13.32 27.56
CA PRO A 10 1.99 13.33 26.55
C PRO A 10 1.36 13.26 25.16
N PRO A 11 1.94 13.95 24.15
CA PRO A 11 1.36 13.96 22.81
C PRO A 11 1.28 12.52 22.31
N VAL A 12 0.06 12.08 22.03
CA VAL A 12 -0.21 10.84 21.31
C VAL A 12 0.66 10.88 20.05
N LYS A 13 1.61 9.95 19.92
CA LYS A 13 2.34 9.74 18.67
C LYS A 13 1.27 9.53 17.60
N ARG A 14 1.05 10.53 16.76
CA ARG A 14 0.14 10.41 15.63
C ARG A 14 0.75 9.33 14.73
N THR A 15 0.16 8.14 14.76
CA THR A 15 0.36 7.16 13.72
C THR A 15 -0.11 7.85 12.45
N TYR A 16 0.83 8.29 11.62
CA TYR A 16 0.50 8.96 10.36
C TYR A 16 -0.19 7.94 9.48
N GLU A 17 -1.52 7.94 9.54
CA GLU A 17 -2.34 7.26 8.55
C GLU A 17 -2.05 7.96 7.23
N ALA A 18 -1.46 7.23 6.28
CA ALA A 18 -0.90 7.76 5.05
C ALA A 18 -2.02 8.19 4.08
N HIS A 19 -2.74 9.24 4.47
CA HIS A 19 -3.64 9.97 3.60
C HIS A 19 -2.74 10.87 2.75
N SER A 20 -2.39 10.41 1.55
CA SER A 20 -1.64 11.12 0.49
C SER A 20 -0.30 11.78 0.90
N THR A 21 0.76 11.50 0.14
CA THR A 21 2.06 12.18 0.30
C THR A 21 1.97 13.70 0.09
N TYR A 22 0.93 14.18 -0.61
CA TYR A 22 0.59 15.60 -0.71
C TYR A 22 0.16 16.19 0.64
N THR A 23 -0.81 15.57 1.31
CA THR A 23 -1.30 16.01 2.64
C THR A 23 -0.30 15.76 3.77
N ALA A 24 0.61 14.81 3.60
CA ALA A 24 1.71 14.57 4.53
C ALA A 24 2.89 15.55 4.38
N GLY A 25 2.86 16.47 3.41
CA GLY A 25 3.97 17.39 3.13
C GLY A 25 5.22 16.72 2.55
N LEU A 26 5.13 15.43 2.20
CA LEU A 26 6.23 14.59 1.71
C LEU A 26 6.51 14.77 0.21
N GLY A 27 5.83 15.70 -0.46
CA GLY A 27 6.11 16.18 -1.82
C GLY A 27 6.53 17.66 -1.90
N VAL A 28 6.79 18.33 -0.77
CA VAL A 28 6.97 19.80 -0.68
C VAL A 28 8.45 20.25 -0.66
N PRO A 29 9.35 19.58 -1.39
CA PRO A 29 10.40 20.37 -2.04
C PRO A 29 10.51 20.16 -3.56
N ASP A 30 9.97 19.07 -4.12
CA ASP A 30 10.18 18.73 -5.53
C ASP A 30 8.89 18.94 -6.34
N ARG A 31 8.68 20.18 -6.75
CA ARG A 31 7.56 20.53 -7.61
C ARG A 31 7.75 19.85 -8.97
N HIS A 32 6.87 18.89 -9.26
CA HIS A 32 6.53 18.41 -10.61
C HIS A 32 7.31 17.22 -11.20
N ARG A 33 7.98 16.39 -10.38
CA ARG A 33 8.54 15.11 -10.87
C ARG A 33 7.72 13.91 -10.42
N TYR A 34 7.24 13.17 -11.40
CA TYR A 34 6.39 12.00 -11.19
C TYR A 34 7.00 10.78 -11.84
N ARG A 35 7.04 9.68 -11.09
CA ARG A 35 7.30 8.36 -11.63
C ARG A 35 6.15 7.92 -12.51
N ARG A 36 6.47 7.15 -13.55
CA ARG A 36 5.49 6.58 -14.47
C ARG A 36 5.75 5.10 -14.59
N THR A 37 4.67 4.32 -14.64
CA THR A 37 4.76 2.92 -15.07
C THR A 37 5.09 2.90 -16.56
N PRO A 38 6.26 2.38 -16.98
CA PRO A 38 6.61 2.37 -18.39
C PRO A 38 5.61 1.54 -19.20
N LEU A 39 5.30 1.99 -20.42
CA LEU A 39 4.39 1.27 -21.32
C LEU A 39 4.93 -0.14 -21.59
N GLY A 40 4.04 -1.14 -21.55
CA GLY A 40 4.39 -2.54 -21.78
C GLY A 40 5.07 -3.25 -20.59
N THR A 41 5.20 -2.59 -19.44
CA THR A 41 5.67 -3.24 -18.20
C THR A 41 4.49 -3.68 -17.33
N PRO A 42 4.68 -4.69 -16.45
CA PRO A 42 3.66 -5.09 -15.50
C PRO A 42 3.17 -3.90 -14.66
N THR A 43 1.86 -3.80 -14.52
CA THR A 43 1.22 -2.85 -13.63
C THR A 43 1.13 -3.42 -12.22
N MET A 44 0.66 -2.62 -11.28
CA MET A 44 0.48 -3.11 -9.91
C MET A 44 -0.60 -4.18 -9.79
N ALA A 45 -1.60 -4.16 -10.68
CA ALA A 45 -2.61 -5.22 -10.75
C ALA A 45 -2.00 -6.58 -11.17
N ASP A 46 -0.88 -6.56 -11.89
CA ASP A 46 -0.12 -7.76 -12.23
C ASP A 46 0.78 -8.21 -11.06
N LEU A 47 1.31 -7.25 -10.30
CA LEU A 47 2.27 -7.49 -9.22
C LEU A 47 1.65 -7.80 -7.87
N VAL A 48 0.42 -7.36 -7.58
CA VAL A 48 -0.24 -7.48 -6.27
C VAL A 48 -1.67 -7.97 -6.46
N ARG A 49 -2.04 -9.02 -5.73
CA ARG A 49 -3.39 -9.59 -5.77
C ARG A 49 -4.04 -9.56 -4.39
N PRO A 50 -5.39 -9.49 -4.31
CA PRO A 50 -6.09 -9.80 -3.07
C PRO A 50 -5.63 -11.13 -2.49
N GLY A 51 -5.37 -11.15 -1.19
CA GLY A 51 -4.79 -12.26 -0.44
C GLY A 51 -3.26 -12.20 -0.28
N ASP A 52 -2.54 -11.45 -1.12
CA ASP A 52 -1.10 -11.24 -0.92
C ASP A 52 -0.86 -10.47 0.39
N THR A 53 0.28 -10.69 1.02
CA THR A 53 0.73 -9.86 2.14
C THR A 53 1.75 -8.86 1.66
N VAL A 54 1.51 -7.58 1.96
CA VAL A 54 2.42 -6.48 1.63
C VAL A 54 3.01 -5.83 2.88
N ALA A 55 4.21 -5.29 2.74
CA ALA A 55 4.87 -4.42 3.71
C ALA A 55 5.38 -3.16 3.02
N THR A 56 5.60 -2.12 3.78
CA THR A 56 6.14 -0.84 3.30
C THR A 56 7.45 -0.51 3.99
N SER A 57 8.30 0.28 3.33
CA SER A 57 9.55 0.81 3.90
C SER A 57 9.35 1.62 5.19
N TYR A 58 8.13 2.10 5.46
CA TYR A 58 7.77 2.90 6.63
C TYR A 58 6.94 2.11 7.67
N ASN A 59 7.13 0.78 7.72
CA ASN A 59 6.61 -0.11 8.77
C ASN A 59 5.07 -0.20 8.84
N THR A 60 4.40 -0.10 7.70
CA THR A 60 2.98 -0.44 7.54
C THR A 60 2.80 -1.59 6.57
N GLY A 61 1.63 -2.22 6.55
CA GLY A 61 1.33 -3.33 5.66
C GLY A 61 0.37 -4.35 6.27
N GLY A 62 -0.02 -5.33 5.46
CA GLY A 62 -0.95 -6.38 5.84
C GLY A 62 -1.47 -7.13 4.63
N VAL A 63 -2.60 -7.81 4.82
CA VAL A 63 -3.19 -8.64 3.77
C VAL A 63 -4.00 -7.75 2.84
N VAL A 64 -3.66 -7.80 1.55
CA VAL A 64 -4.34 -7.05 0.50
C VAL A 64 -5.75 -7.60 0.34
N ILE A 65 -6.73 -6.71 0.31
CA ILE A 65 -8.12 -7.08 0.02
C ILE A 65 -8.58 -6.49 -1.31
N GLU A 66 -7.93 -5.42 -1.77
CA GLU A 66 -8.29 -4.76 -3.03
C GLU A 66 -7.11 -3.94 -3.57
N VAL A 67 -7.02 -3.85 -4.90
CA VAL A 67 -6.11 -2.94 -5.61
C VAL A 67 -6.96 -2.12 -6.59
N LYS A 68 -6.90 -0.79 -6.49
CA LYS A 68 -7.71 0.13 -7.29
C LYS A 68 -6.83 1.11 -8.04
N GLU A 69 -7.09 1.29 -9.33
CA GLU A 69 -6.45 2.32 -10.15
C GLU A 69 -7.14 3.68 -10.00
N TYR A 70 -6.35 4.74 -9.98
CA TYR A 70 -6.76 6.13 -9.89
C TYR A 70 -5.90 6.99 -10.82
N PHE A 71 -6.40 8.18 -11.12
CA PHE A 71 -5.73 9.13 -12.00
C PHE A 71 -5.41 10.41 -11.26
N TYR A 72 -4.16 10.85 -11.34
CA TYR A 72 -3.68 12.13 -10.81
C TYR A 72 -3.56 13.13 -11.95
N ALA A 73 -4.26 14.26 -11.84
CA ALA A 73 -4.11 15.36 -12.78
C ALA A 73 -2.90 16.20 -12.36
N ALA A 74 -1.80 16.06 -13.09
CA ALA A 74 -0.61 16.85 -12.84
C ALA A 74 -0.81 18.30 -13.31
N SER A 75 -0.08 19.22 -12.68
CA SER A 75 -0.13 20.66 -13.00
C SER A 75 0.23 21.01 -14.44
N ALA A 76 0.96 20.13 -15.14
CA ALA A 76 1.30 20.28 -16.56
C ALA A 76 0.17 19.86 -17.52
N GLY A 77 -0.99 19.46 -17.00
CA GLY A 77 -2.15 19.01 -17.79
C GLY A 77 -2.11 17.52 -18.17
N GLU A 78 -1.08 16.79 -17.76
CA GLU A 78 -1.01 15.33 -17.94
C GLU A 78 -1.80 14.58 -16.86
N THR A 79 -2.36 13.44 -17.24
CA THR A 79 -3.06 12.53 -16.34
C THR A 79 -2.18 11.31 -16.09
N LEU A 80 -1.87 11.05 -14.81
CA LEU A 80 -0.96 10.00 -14.39
C LEU A 80 -1.72 8.88 -13.66
N SER A 81 -1.66 7.67 -14.20
CA SER A 81 -2.18 6.48 -13.52
C SER A 81 -1.34 6.16 -12.28
N HIS A 82 -2.02 5.88 -11.17
CA HIS A 82 -1.44 5.33 -9.95
C HIS A 82 -2.46 4.39 -9.31
N PHE A 83 -2.05 3.57 -8.35
CA PHE A 83 -2.95 2.67 -7.66
C PHE A 83 -2.94 2.92 -6.16
N MET A 84 -4.02 2.46 -5.56
CA MET A 84 -4.23 2.35 -4.13
C MET A 84 -4.40 0.88 -3.77
N ILE A 85 -3.63 0.42 -2.79
CA ILE A 85 -3.79 -0.89 -2.17
C ILE A 85 -4.65 -0.72 -0.93
N VAL A 86 -5.77 -1.43 -0.88
CA VAL A 86 -6.57 -1.59 0.34
C VAL A 86 -6.11 -2.87 1.03
N TYR A 87 -5.76 -2.76 2.30
CA TYR A 87 -5.29 -3.89 3.09
C TYR A 87 -5.91 -3.87 4.48
N VAL A 88 -5.83 -5.01 5.16
CA VAL A 88 -6.18 -5.15 6.58
C VAL A 88 -4.96 -5.62 7.36
N PRO A 89 -4.81 -5.18 8.63
CA PRO A 89 -3.76 -5.68 9.49
C PRO A 89 -3.77 -7.22 9.57
N PRO A 90 -2.60 -7.89 9.64
CA PRO A 90 -2.53 -9.36 9.63
C PRO A 90 -3.39 -10.04 10.71
N ASN A 91 -3.50 -9.43 11.89
CA ASN A 91 -4.30 -9.93 13.00
C ASN A 91 -5.83 -9.83 12.78
N ARG A 92 -6.27 -9.16 11.70
CA ARG A 92 -7.68 -9.00 11.30
C ARG A 92 -8.01 -9.71 9.99
N ALA A 93 -7.03 -10.29 9.31
CA ALA A 93 -7.20 -10.85 7.97
C ALA A 93 -8.24 -11.98 7.86
N THR A 94 -8.47 -12.74 8.93
CA THR A 94 -9.48 -13.83 8.95
C THR A 94 -10.91 -13.34 9.15
N LYS A 95 -11.10 -12.16 9.76
CA LYS A 95 -12.42 -11.56 10.00
C LYS A 95 -12.24 -10.05 10.17
N TYR A 96 -12.48 -9.32 9.10
CA TYR A 96 -12.40 -7.86 9.07
C TYR A 96 -13.76 -7.25 8.74
N SER A 97 -13.89 -5.97 9.05
CA SER A 97 -14.98 -5.11 8.62
C SER A 97 -14.40 -3.82 8.02
N ASP A 98 -15.26 -2.95 7.49
CA ASP A 98 -14.82 -1.72 6.83
C ASP A 98 -13.94 -0.82 7.72
N ILE A 99 -14.08 -0.90 9.05
CA ILE A 99 -13.26 -0.12 10.01
C ILE A 99 -11.80 -0.59 10.07
N ASP A 100 -11.54 -1.81 9.63
CA ASP A 100 -10.21 -2.42 9.64
C ASP A 100 -9.43 -2.09 8.37
N HIS A 101 -10.10 -1.52 7.35
CA HIS A 101 -9.49 -1.14 6.09
C HIS A 101 -8.43 -0.07 6.29
N ARG A 102 -7.29 -0.27 5.65
CA ARG A 102 -6.17 0.66 5.56
C ARG A 102 -5.79 0.82 4.10
N TRP A 103 -5.14 1.93 3.78
CA TRP A 103 -4.83 2.30 2.40
C TRP A 103 -3.35 2.62 2.24
N ILE A 104 -2.79 2.17 1.13
CA ILE A 104 -1.48 2.57 0.63
C ILE A 104 -1.73 3.20 -0.74
N SER A 105 -1.73 4.53 -0.79
CA SER A 105 -2.08 5.28 -2.01
C SER A 105 -0.85 5.66 -2.83
N GLU A 106 -1.13 6.22 -4.01
CA GLU A 106 -0.15 6.87 -4.90
C GLU A 106 0.99 5.93 -5.28
N CYS A 107 0.68 4.66 -5.54
CA CYS A 107 1.69 3.67 -5.88
C CYS A 107 1.76 3.49 -7.41
N VAL A 108 2.96 3.27 -7.94
CA VAL A 108 3.25 3.03 -9.36
C VAL A 108 4.27 1.91 -9.49
N THR A 109 4.39 1.31 -10.68
CA THR A 109 5.37 0.23 -10.91
C THR A 109 6.53 0.74 -11.74
N VAL A 110 7.76 0.63 -11.25
CA VAL A 110 8.96 1.02 -11.98
C VAL A 110 9.97 -0.11 -11.85
N ASP A 111 10.40 -0.67 -12.98
CA ASP A 111 11.37 -1.79 -13.03
C ASP A 111 10.98 -2.97 -12.12
N GLY A 112 9.69 -3.31 -12.09
CA GLY A 112 9.15 -4.40 -11.26
C GLY A 112 9.04 -4.09 -9.77
N ARG A 113 9.36 -2.85 -9.34
CA ARG A 113 9.23 -2.37 -7.96
C ARG A 113 7.99 -1.51 -7.80
N ILE A 114 7.39 -1.54 -6.61
CA ILE A 114 6.19 -0.75 -6.30
C ILE A 114 6.61 0.49 -5.51
N LEU A 115 6.69 1.63 -6.19
CA LEU A 115 7.17 2.89 -5.63
C LEU A 115 6.05 3.91 -5.49
N LYS A 116 6.31 5.01 -4.79
CA LYS A 116 5.39 6.16 -4.78
C LYS A 116 5.43 6.94 -6.09
N LEU A 117 4.29 7.52 -6.46
CA LEU A 117 4.10 8.38 -7.64
C LEU A 117 5.08 9.55 -7.66
N PHE A 118 5.34 10.16 -6.51
CA PHE A 118 6.21 11.33 -6.40
C PHE A 118 7.68 10.91 -6.27
N GLU A 119 8.54 11.38 -7.18
CA GLU A 119 9.98 11.03 -7.20
C GLU A 119 10.69 11.37 -5.89
N ALA A 120 10.23 12.41 -5.18
CA ALA A 120 10.78 12.83 -3.88
C ALA A 120 10.62 11.78 -2.77
N SER A 121 9.59 10.92 -2.84
CA SER A 121 9.44 9.83 -1.87
C SER A 121 10.34 8.67 -2.26
N SER A 122 11.11 8.18 -1.27
CA SER A 122 11.88 6.93 -1.38
C SER A 122 11.09 5.72 -0.85
N ASP A 123 9.80 5.88 -0.58
CA ASP A 123 8.99 4.81 -0.02
C ASP A 123 8.65 3.76 -1.06
N GLU A 124 8.63 2.52 -0.60
CA GLU A 124 8.42 1.33 -1.42
C GLU A 124 7.45 0.37 -0.73
N VAL A 125 6.70 -0.36 -1.56
CA VAL A 125 5.83 -1.45 -1.15
C VAL A 125 6.44 -2.76 -1.63
N PHE A 126 6.52 -3.72 -0.72
CA PHE A 126 7.06 -5.06 -0.94
C PHE A 126 5.95 -6.08 -0.82
N VAL A 127 5.86 -7.02 -1.75
CA VAL A 127 5.06 -8.24 -1.57
C VAL A 127 5.92 -9.24 -0.81
N ILE A 128 5.54 -9.52 0.44
CA ILE A 128 6.34 -10.36 1.35
C ILE A 128 5.82 -11.80 1.42
N ASP A 129 4.53 -12.00 1.14
CA ASP A 129 3.95 -13.34 0.98
C ASP A 129 2.92 -13.32 -0.15
N ARG A 130 2.92 -14.39 -0.95
CA ARG A 130 2.02 -14.55 -2.09
C ARG A 130 0.87 -15.45 -1.67
N MET A 131 -0.36 -15.03 -1.96
CA MET A 131 -1.50 -15.93 -1.81
C MET A 131 -1.24 -17.19 -2.63
N GLN A 132 -1.20 -18.34 -1.95
CA GLN A 132 -1.19 -19.61 -2.67
C GLN A 132 -2.61 -19.89 -3.18
N PRO A 133 -2.79 -20.13 -4.49
CA PRO A 133 -4.06 -20.62 -5.01
C PRO A 133 -4.40 -21.93 -4.30
N ALA A 134 -5.65 -22.10 -3.87
CA ALA A 134 -6.11 -23.30 -3.18
C ALA A 134 -6.07 -24.60 -4.03
N ASP A 135 -5.52 -24.55 -5.25
CA ASP A 135 -5.43 -25.69 -6.19
C ASP A 135 -3.98 -26.09 -6.48
N ARG A 136 -3.28 -26.56 -5.45
CA ARG A 136 -2.28 -27.62 -5.63
C ARG A 136 -2.80 -28.88 -4.94
N ARG A 137 -3.78 -29.53 -5.58
CA ARG A 137 -4.04 -30.96 -5.30
C ARG A 137 -2.69 -31.68 -5.50
N PRO A 138 -2.17 -32.41 -4.50
CA PRO A 138 -1.00 -33.24 -4.73
C PRO A 138 -1.34 -34.23 -5.86
N PRO A 139 -0.39 -34.56 -6.76
CA PRO A 139 -0.63 -35.58 -7.76
C PRO A 139 -1.01 -36.86 -7.02
N ARG A 140 -2.23 -37.35 -7.26
CA ARG A 140 -2.61 -38.69 -6.84
C ARG A 140 -1.73 -39.65 -7.62
N THR A 141 -0.68 -40.16 -6.97
CA THR A 141 0.07 -41.31 -7.48
C THR A 141 -0.92 -42.48 -7.58
N ILE A 142 -1.40 -42.75 -8.78
CA ILE A 142 -2.10 -44.01 -9.07
C ILE A 142 -1.01 -45.06 -9.17
N LEU A 143 -0.85 -45.85 -8.11
CA LEU A 143 -0.06 -47.08 -8.17
C LEU A 143 -0.89 -48.09 -8.98
N ILE A 144 -0.52 -48.30 -10.24
CA ILE A 144 -1.02 -49.46 -11.00
C ILE A 144 -0.19 -50.66 -10.50
N THR A 145 -0.86 -51.61 -9.85
CA THR A 145 -0.29 -52.91 -9.47
C THR A 145 -0.90 -53.98 -10.36
#